data_AF-A0A7J9G2A4-F1
#
_entry.id   AF-A0A7J9G2A4-F1
#
_cell.length_a   1.000
_cell.length_b   1.000
_cell.length_c   1.000
_cell.angle_alpha   90.00
_cell.angle_beta   90.00
_cell.angle_gamma   90.00
#
_symmetry.space_group_name_H-M   'P 1'
#
loop_
_entity.id
_entity.type
_entity.pdbx_description
1 polymer ?
#
loop_
_entity_poly.entity_id
_entity_poly.type
_entity_poly.pdbx_seq_one_letter_code
_entity_poly.pdbx_strand_id
1 'polypeptide(L)'
;MIVRLGTLGYLNMGGSMAGVVVYPKENQKACKSFDDFGISFKSKPGSLPTFVLVDRGDCFFALKVWNVQQAGASAVLVADDIEEALITMDNPEEDSSSAKYIENITIPSALIEKTFGEALKKAISGGDMVNVNLDWREAVPHPDDRVEYELWTNSNDECGVKCDMLMTFVKDFKGAAQILEK
;
A
#
# COMPACT_ATOMS: atom_id res chain seq x y z
N MET A 1 -12.60 -11.56 -5.74
CA MET A 1 -11.67 -10.64 -6.41
C MET A 1 -10.67 -10.21 -5.36
N ILE A 2 -9.40 -10.58 -5.51
CA ILE A 2 -8.38 -10.36 -4.49
C ILE A 2 -7.72 -9.03 -4.84
N VAL A 3 -7.86 -8.02 -3.97
CA VAL A 3 -7.12 -6.77 -4.06
C VAL A 3 -5.98 -6.87 -3.05
N ARG A 4 -4.72 -6.81 -3.50
CA ARG A 4 -3.60 -6.65 -2.57
C ARG A 4 -3.43 -5.18 -2.26
N LEU A 5 -3.67 -4.81 -1.01
CA LEU A 5 -3.33 -3.49 -0.50
C LEU A 5 -1.80 -3.41 -0.37
N GLY A 6 -1.17 -2.60 -1.23
CA GLY A 6 0.19 -2.15 -1.01
C GLY A 6 0.14 -1.01 0.00
N THR A 7 0.31 -1.31 1.29
CA THR A 7 0.25 -0.31 2.35
C THR A 7 1.49 0.59 2.31
N LEU A 8 1.43 1.67 1.52
CA LEU A 8 2.32 2.82 1.66
C LEU A 8 1.51 3.95 2.31
N GLY A 9 1.80 4.20 3.58
CA GLY A 9 1.09 5.15 4.44
C GLY A 9 0.86 4.56 5.84
N TYR A 10 1.09 5.38 6.87
CA TYR A 10 1.05 4.99 8.29
C TYR A 10 -0.40 4.76 8.75
N LEU A 11 -0.97 3.59 8.46
CA LEU A 11 -2.30 3.18 8.94
C LEU A 11 -2.15 2.22 10.12
N ASN A 12 -1.85 2.76 11.31
CA ASN A 12 -1.74 2.00 12.56
C ASN A 12 -3.06 1.39 13.06
N MET A 13 -4.17 1.50 12.31
CA MET A 13 -5.45 0.95 12.70
C MET A 13 -6.13 0.26 11.52
N GLY A 14 -6.52 -1.00 11.74
CA GLY A 14 -7.31 -1.77 10.79
C GLY A 14 -8.64 -1.04 10.55
N GLY A 15 -8.99 -0.83 9.29
CA GLY A 15 -10.15 -0.03 8.93
C GLY A 15 -10.72 -0.42 7.59
N SER A 16 -11.91 0.10 7.31
CA SER A 16 -12.52 0.02 5.99
C SER A 16 -12.99 1.40 5.56
N MET A 17 -12.76 1.75 4.30
CA MET A 17 -13.23 2.99 3.69
C MET A 17 -13.95 2.67 2.38
N ALA A 18 -15.20 3.11 2.28
CA ALA A 18 -15.95 3.09 1.04
C ALA A 18 -15.86 4.45 0.33
N GLY A 19 -15.66 4.44 -0.98
CA GLY A 19 -15.51 5.65 -1.78
C GLY A 19 -15.96 5.45 -3.22
N VAL A 20 -16.16 6.58 -3.91
CA VAL A 20 -16.48 6.61 -5.34
C VAL A 20 -15.18 6.68 -6.12
N VAL A 21 -15.03 5.80 -7.12
CA VAL A 21 -13.84 5.78 -7.97
C VAL A 21 -13.99 6.76 -9.12
N VAL A 22 -12.97 7.60 -9.29
CA VAL A 22 -12.85 8.56 -10.38
C VAL A 22 -11.59 8.25 -11.18
N TYR A 23 -11.74 8.22 -12.50
CA TYR A 23 -10.61 8.12 -13.42
C TYR A 23 -10.40 9.47 -14.11
N PRO A 24 -9.23 10.12 -13.92
CA PRO A 24 -9.01 11.44 -14.47
C PRO A 24 -8.82 11.39 -16.00
N LYS A 25 -9.30 12.42 -16.70
CA LYS A 25 -9.15 12.52 -18.16
C LYS A 25 -7.73 12.90 -18.58
N GLU A 26 -7.04 13.67 -17.73
CA GLU A 26 -5.67 14.13 -17.93
C GLU A 26 -4.81 13.65 -16.77
N ASN A 27 -3.49 13.55 -16.98
CA ASN A 27 -2.54 13.07 -15.96
C ASN A 27 -2.92 11.69 -15.37
N GLN A 28 -3.35 10.76 -16.23
CA GLN A 28 -3.80 9.40 -15.84
C GLN A 28 -2.73 8.60 -15.09
N LYS A 29 -1.45 8.89 -15.32
CA LYS A 29 -0.33 8.28 -14.61
C LYS A 29 0.09 9.04 -13.35
N ALA A 30 -0.53 10.17 -13.02
CA ALA A 30 -0.26 10.97 -11.82
C ALA A 30 1.22 11.34 -11.59
N CYS A 31 2.02 11.49 -12.64
CA CYS A 31 3.44 11.84 -12.53
C CYS A 31 3.70 13.34 -12.42
N LYS A 32 2.66 14.15 -12.59
CA LYS A 32 2.70 15.61 -12.43
C LYS A 32 1.66 16.05 -11.39
N SER A 33 1.76 17.30 -10.94
CA SER A 33 0.73 17.89 -10.08
C SER A 33 -0.59 17.98 -10.83
N PHE A 34 -1.71 17.66 -10.18
CA PHE A 34 -3.05 17.86 -10.75
C PHE A 34 -3.47 19.33 -10.76
N ASP A 35 -2.82 20.18 -9.96
CA ASP A 35 -3.04 21.64 -9.98
C ASP A 35 -2.65 22.25 -11.34
N ASP A 36 -1.64 21.69 -12.01
CA ASP A 36 -1.21 22.10 -13.36
C ASP A 36 -2.32 21.93 -14.40
N PHE A 37 -3.30 21.05 -14.11
CA PHE A 37 -4.45 20.73 -14.95
C PHE A 37 -5.76 21.30 -14.38
N GLY A 38 -5.72 22.01 -13.25
CA GLY A 38 -6.91 22.53 -12.56
C GLY A 38 -7.85 21.42 -12.03
N ILE A 39 -7.33 20.22 -11.77
CA ILE A 39 -8.10 19.06 -11.31
C ILE A 39 -8.01 18.97 -9.78
N SER A 40 -9.16 18.84 -9.11
CA SER A 40 -9.23 18.56 -7.67
C SER A 40 -10.19 17.41 -7.39
N PHE A 41 -9.79 16.53 -6.47
CA PHE A 41 -10.57 15.37 -6.04
C PHE A 41 -11.20 15.53 -4.65
N LYS A 42 -11.15 16.74 -4.08
CA LYS A 42 -11.75 17.06 -2.79
C LYS A 42 -13.24 16.73 -2.81
N SER A 43 -13.64 15.78 -1.97
CA SER A 43 -15.04 15.44 -1.76
C SER A 43 -15.77 16.59 -1.05
N LYS A 44 -17.06 16.75 -1.34
CA LYS A 44 -17.90 17.74 -0.64
C LYS A 44 -18.25 17.20 0.74
N PRO A 45 -18.41 18.05 1.77
CA PRO A 45 -18.93 17.60 3.06
C PRO A 45 -20.27 16.85 2.88
N GLY A 46 -20.33 15.61 3.38
CA GLY A 46 -21.51 14.74 3.26
C GLY A 46 -21.57 13.88 1.98
N SER A 47 -20.62 14.00 1.05
CA SER A 47 -20.48 13.04 -0.06
C SER A 47 -19.56 11.88 0.32
N LEU A 48 -19.63 10.79 -0.45
CA LEU A 48 -18.66 9.70 -0.33
C LEU A 48 -17.23 10.23 -0.62
N PRO A 49 -16.20 9.69 0.07
CA PRO A 49 -14.80 9.91 -0.25
C PRO A 49 -14.48 9.64 -1.72
N THR A 50 -13.56 10.41 -2.30
CA THR A 50 -13.13 10.23 -3.69
C THR A 50 -11.90 9.32 -3.75
N PHE A 51 -12.02 8.20 -4.44
CA PHE A 51 -10.91 7.31 -4.75
C PHE A 51 -10.46 7.58 -6.17
N VAL A 52 -9.15 7.74 -6.38
CA VAL A 52 -8.62 8.07 -7.71
C VAL A 52 -7.93 6.85 -8.29
N LEU A 53 -8.39 6.45 -9.46
CA LEU A 53 -7.78 5.39 -10.25
C LEU A 53 -6.71 6.01 -11.17
N VAL A 54 -5.49 5.50 -11.11
CA VAL A 54 -4.35 5.94 -11.92
C VAL A 54 -3.62 4.75 -12.54
N ASP A 55 -2.85 5.00 -13.58
CA ASP A 55 -2.12 3.97 -14.31
C ASP A 55 -0.69 3.83 -13.83
N ARG A 56 -0.20 2.58 -13.79
CA ARG A 56 1.21 2.26 -13.61
C ARG A 56 2.06 2.81 -14.77
N GLY A 57 3.32 3.12 -14.47
CA GLY A 57 4.32 3.59 -15.45
C GLY A 57 4.76 5.05 -15.29
N ASP A 58 5.83 5.43 -16.00
CA ASP A 58 6.47 6.75 -16.08
C ASP A 58 7.12 7.31 -14.79
N CYS A 59 6.62 6.96 -13.61
CA CYS A 59 7.14 7.43 -12.33
C CYS A 59 6.87 6.44 -11.18
N PHE A 60 7.56 6.66 -10.06
CA PHE A 60 7.44 5.86 -8.83
C PHE A 60 6.05 5.93 -8.21
N PHE A 61 5.67 4.87 -7.50
CA PHE A 61 4.35 4.78 -6.88
C PHE A 61 4.15 5.81 -5.79
N ALA A 62 5.16 6.03 -4.94
CA ALA A 62 5.10 7.04 -3.89
C ALA A 62 4.80 8.44 -4.47
N LEU A 63 5.40 8.79 -5.61
CA LEU A 63 5.14 10.07 -6.28
C LEU A 63 3.70 10.18 -6.81
N LYS A 64 3.14 9.09 -7.36
CA LYS A 64 1.74 9.03 -7.81
C LYS A 64 0.80 9.29 -6.64
N VAL A 65 0.99 8.56 -5.55
CA VAL A 65 0.16 8.68 -4.35
C VAL A 65 0.27 10.09 -3.77
N TRP A 66 1.48 10.64 -3.72
CA TRP A 66 1.72 12.02 -3.27
C TRP A 66 0.94 13.04 -4.11
N ASN A 67 1.05 13.00 -5.44
CA ASN A 67 0.38 13.95 -6.32
C ASN A 67 -1.15 13.86 -6.21
N VAL A 68 -1.68 12.65 -6.08
CA VAL A 68 -3.11 12.39 -5.89
C VAL A 68 -3.60 12.86 -4.51
N GLN A 69 -2.78 12.70 -3.47
CA GLN A 69 -3.05 13.22 -2.12
C GLN A 69 -3.12 14.76 -2.13
N GLN A 70 -2.16 15.43 -2.77
CA GLN A 70 -2.17 16.90 -2.86
C GLN A 70 -3.41 17.42 -3.58
N ALA A 71 -3.91 16.68 -4.57
CA ALA A 71 -5.15 16.98 -5.27
C ALA A 71 -6.43 16.80 -4.42
N GLY A 72 -6.30 16.23 -3.21
CA GLY A 72 -7.35 16.10 -2.20
C GLY A 72 -8.17 14.81 -2.29
N ALA A 73 -7.63 13.76 -2.90
CA ALA A 73 -8.24 12.43 -2.89
C ALA A 73 -8.19 11.79 -1.51
N SER A 74 -9.05 10.79 -1.27
CA SER A 74 -9.10 10.04 -0.01
C SER A 74 -8.44 8.67 -0.10
N ALA A 75 -8.27 8.12 -1.31
CA ALA A 75 -7.51 6.90 -1.55
C ALA A 75 -7.02 6.85 -3.01
N VAL A 76 -6.01 6.02 -3.26
CA VAL A 76 -5.45 5.81 -4.61
C VAL A 76 -5.49 4.34 -4.99
N LEU A 77 -5.99 4.06 -6.19
CA LEU A 77 -5.92 2.75 -6.83
C LEU A 77 -4.97 2.87 -8.02
N VAL A 78 -3.88 2.11 -8.03
CA VAL A 78 -2.95 2.08 -9.16
C VAL A 78 -3.22 0.82 -9.96
N ALA A 79 -3.69 0.97 -11.20
CA ALA A 79 -3.90 -0.14 -12.11
C ALA A 79 -2.59 -0.58 -12.74
N ASP A 80 -2.30 -1.87 -12.60
CA ASP A 80 -1.17 -2.50 -13.25
C ASP A 80 -1.31 -2.48 -14.78
N ASP A 81 -0.19 -2.39 -15.50
CA ASP A 81 -0.11 -2.46 -16.97
C ASP A 81 0.28 -3.86 -17.48
N ILE A 82 0.81 -4.71 -16.58
CA ILE A 82 1.24 -6.08 -16.86
C ILE A 82 0.32 -7.08 -16.16
N GLU A 83 0.00 -8.19 -16.82
CA GLU A 83 -0.67 -9.33 -16.18
C GLU A 83 0.36 -10.15 -15.39
N GLU A 84 0.73 -9.65 -14.23
CA GLU A 84 1.64 -10.34 -13.29
C GLU A 84 1.00 -10.50 -11.90
N ALA A 85 1.56 -11.41 -11.09
CA ALA A 85 1.14 -11.53 -9.70
C ALA A 85 1.49 -10.22 -8.98
N LEU A 86 0.50 -9.61 -8.32
CA LEU A 86 0.66 -8.34 -7.60
C LEU A 86 1.87 -8.42 -6.64
N ILE A 87 2.93 -7.71 -6.99
CA ILE A 87 4.14 -7.57 -6.18
C ILE A 87 3.89 -6.59 -5.03
N THR A 88 4.53 -6.83 -3.89
CA THR A 88 4.59 -5.83 -2.82
C THR A 88 5.38 -4.64 -3.33
N MET A 89 4.78 -3.45 -3.30
CA MET A 89 5.31 -2.17 -3.80
C MET A 89 6.54 -1.65 -3.03
N ASP A 90 7.18 -2.52 -2.26
CA ASP A 90 8.35 -2.24 -1.44
C ASP A 90 9.59 -2.67 -2.24
N ASN A 91 9.87 -1.96 -3.34
CA ASN A 91 11.08 -2.20 -4.11
C ASN A 91 12.22 -1.33 -3.53
N PRO A 92 13.25 -1.93 -2.90
CA PRO A 92 14.33 -1.19 -2.25
C PRO A 92 15.26 -0.46 -3.23
N GLU A 93 15.07 -0.62 -4.54
CA GLU A 93 15.72 0.20 -5.56
C GLU A 93 15.10 1.60 -5.72
N GLU A 94 14.02 1.91 -4.98
CA GLU A 94 13.43 3.25 -4.97
C GLU A 94 14.38 4.26 -4.32
N ASP A 95 14.96 5.08 -5.19
CA ASP A 95 15.91 6.17 -4.96
C ASP A 95 15.62 6.98 -3.69
N SER A 96 16.66 7.52 -3.05
CA SER A 96 16.62 8.34 -1.82
C SER A 96 15.60 9.50 -1.83
N SER A 97 15.10 9.88 -3.00
CA SER A 97 14.03 10.85 -3.19
C SER A 97 12.62 10.31 -2.85
N SER A 98 12.37 9.01 -3.00
CA SER A 98 11.09 8.35 -2.65
C SER A 98 10.82 8.35 -1.15
N ALA A 99 11.86 8.21 -0.33
CA ALA A 99 11.76 8.22 1.13
C ALA A 99 11.04 9.48 1.68
N LYS A 100 11.28 10.65 1.05
CA LYS A 100 10.63 11.91 1.43
C LYS A 100 9.12 11.91 1.20
N TYR A 101 8.64 11.17 0.20
CA TYR A 101 7.21 11.05 -0.07
C TYR A 101 6.57 10.01 0.86
N ILE A 102 7.23 8.88 1.09
CA ILE A 102 6.73 7.78 1.93
C ILE A 102 6.39 8.28 3.34
N GLU A 103 7.24 9.13 3.94
CA GLU A 103 6.98 9.70 5.28
C GLU A 103 5.75 10.61 5.35
N ASN A 104 5.32 11.23 4.24
CA ASN A 104 4.25 12.23 4.21
C ASN A 104 2.94 11.72 3.56
N ILE A 105 2.92 10.48 3.07
CA ILE A 105 1.70 9.86 2.54
C ILE A 105 0.82 9.40 3.71
N THR A 106 -0.41 9.88 3.71
CA THR A 106 -1.43 9.60 4.75
C THR A 106 -2.67 8.90 4.19
N ILE A 107 -2.86 8.92 2.87
CA ILE A 107 -4.01 8.25 2.24
C ILE A 107 -3.71 6.78 1.93
N PRO A 108 -4.69 5.87 2.10
CA PRO A 108 -4.55 4.50 1.67
C PRO A 108 -4.29 4.41 0.16
N SER A 109 -3.37 3.54 -0.21
CA SER A 109 -3.04 3.24 -1.59
C SER A 109 -3.06 1.73 -1.83
N ALA A 110 -3.41 1.30 -3.04
CA ALA A 110 -3.44 -0.11 -3.42
C ALA A 110 -3.04 -0.30 -4.88
N LEU A 111 -2.27 -1.34 -5.15
CA LEU A 111 -2.02 -1.82 -6.51
C LEU A 111 -3.11 -2.83 -6.87
N ILE A 112 -3.76 -2.64 -8.01
CA ILE A 112 -4.82 -3.52 -8.50
C ILE A 112 -4.43 -4.17 -9.82
N GLU A 113 -4.94 -5.37 -10.06
CA GLU A 113 -4.71 -6.10 -11.30
C GLU A 113 -5.19 -5.32 -12.52
N LYS A 114 -4.49 -5.49 -13.64
CA LYS A 114 -4.83 -4.88 -14.92
C LYS A 114 -6.28 -5.13 -15.32
N THR A 115 -6.74 -6.39 -15.24
CA THR A 115 -8.10 -6.80 -15.61
C THR A 115 -9.15 -6.08 -14.78
N PHE A 116 -8.88 -5.86 -13.48
CA PHE A 116 -9.75 -5.09 -12.61
C PHE A 116 -9.75 -3.61 -12.98
N GLY A 117 -8.56 -3.03 -13.17
CA GLY A 117 -8.40 -1.64 -13.58
C GLY A 117 -9.14 -1.33 -14.88
N GLU A 118 -9.05 -2.21 -15.88
CA GLU A 118 -9.78 -2.09 -17.14
C GLU A 118 -11.30 -2.19 -16.95
N ALA A 119 -11.77 -3.10 -16.09
CA ALA A 119 -13.20 -3.21 -15.77
C ALA A 119 -13.73 -1.92 -15.11
N LEU A 120 -12.98 -1.35 -14.16
CA LEU A 120 -13.32 -0.09 -13.50
C LEU A 120 -13.35 1.07 -14.51
N LYS A 121 -12.31 1.20 -15.34
CA LYS A 121 -12.26 2.24 -16.39
C LYS A 121 -13.43 2.14 -17.34
N LYS A 122 -13.78 0.91 -17.76
CA LYS A 122 -14.91 0.67 -18.67
C LYS A 122 -16.23 1.11 -18.04
N ALA A 123 -16.49 0.74 -16.79
CA ALA A 123 -17.70 1.15 -16.06
C ALA A 123 -17.77 2.68 -15.91
N ILE A 124 -16.67 3.33 -15.51
CA ILE A 124 -16.60 4.79 -15.37
C ILE A 124 -16.83 5.48 -16.74
N SER A 125 -16.22 4.96 -17.81
CA SER A 125 -16.41 5.51 -19.17
C SER A 125 -17.82 5.32 -19.71
N GLY A 126 -18.54 4.30 -19.23
CA GLY A 126 -19.95 4.05 -19.52
C GLY A 126 -20.90 5.02 -18.82
N GLY A 127 -20.41 5.83 -17.88
CA GLY A 127 -21.20 6.75 -17.08
C GLY A 127 -21.72 6.15 -15.77
N ASP A 128 -21.34 4.92 -15.44
CA ASP A 128 -21.73 4.27 -14.19
C ASP A 128 -20.94 4.84 -13.01
N MET A 129 -21.64 5.04 -11.89
CA MET A 129 -20.99 5.37 -10.62
C MET A 129 -20.41 4.10 -10.01
N VAL A 130 -19.09 4.07 -9.83
CA VAL A 130 -18.40 2.89 -9.29
C VAL A 130 -18.03 3.14 -7.83
N ASN A 131 -18.60 2.34 -6.94
CA ASN A 131 -18.29 2.37 -5.51
C ASN A 131 -17.37 1.21 -5.16
N VAL A 132 -16.28 1.51 -4.45
CA VAL A 132 -15.32 0.51 -3.97
C VAL A 132 -15.21 0.62 -2.46
N ASN A 133 -15.18 -0.54 -1.79
CA ASN A 133 -14.86 -0.65 -0.38
C ASN A 133 -13.43 -1.18 -0.25
N LEU A 134 -12.55 -0.37 0.34
CA LEU A 134 -11.21 -0.77 0.74
C LEU A 134 -11.27 -1.27 2.17
N ASP A 135 -10.83 -2.50 2.40
CA ASP A 135 -10.83 -3.13 3.72
C ASP A 135 -9.43 -3.65 4.00
N TRP A 136 -8.74 -3.03 4.95
CA TRP A 136 -7.37 -3.37 5.34
C TRP A 136 -7.30 -3.90 6.77
N ARG A 137 -8.42 -4.40 7.32
CA ARG A 137 -8.47 -4.99 8.66
C ARG A 137 -7.49 -6.15 8.84
N GLU A 138 -7.24 -6.92 7.78
CA GLU A 138 -6.30 -8.05 7.79
C GLU A 138 -4.87 -7.67 7.35
N ALA A 139 -4.67 -6.48 6.79
CA ALA A 139 -3.35 -5.98 6.39
C ALA A 139 -2.61 -5.30 7.56
N VAL A 140 -3.28 -5.12 8.70
CA VAL A 140 -2.62 -4.77 9.96
C VAL A 140 -2.15 -6.06 10.60
N PRO A 141 -0.83 -6.29 10.69
CA PRO A 141 -0.31 -7.56 11.20
C PRO A 141 -0.82 -7.90 12.60
N HIS A 142 -1.17 -6.90 13.42
CA HIS A 142 -1.64 -7.12 14.79
C HIS A 142 -2.66 -6.04 15.21
N PRO A 143 -3.94 -6.36 15.48
CA PRO A 143 -4.91 -5.42 16.05
C PRO A 143 -4.60 -5.05 17.52
N ASP A 144 -3.67 -5.76 18.14
CA ASP A 144 -3.11 -5.57 19.47
C ASP A 144 -1.62 -5.18 19.37
N ASP A 145 -1.16 -4.23 20.22
CA ASP A 145 0.21 -3.67 20.24
C ASP A 145 1.30 -4.70 20.64
N ARG A 146 1.32 -5.87 20.00
CA ARG A 146 2.19 -7.00 20.32
C ARG A 146 2.98 -7.40 19.08
N VAL A 147 4.27 -7.60 19.27
CA VAL A 147 5.16 -8.14 18.23
C VAL A 147 5.25 -9.64 18.44
N GLU A 148 4.63 -10.42 17.55
CA GLU A 148 4.79 -11.87 17.54
C GLU A 148 6.02 -12.25 16.70
N TYR A 149 6.88 -13.10 17.25
CA TYR A 149 8.04 -13.63 16.53
C TYR A 149 8.01 -15.17 16.58
N GLU A 150 8.22 -15.81 15.43
CA GLU A 150 8.40 -17.26 15.34
C GLU A 150 9.86 -17.58 15.06
N LEU A 151 10.48 -18.33 15.97
CA LEU A 151 11.85 -18.82 15.81
C LEU A 151 11.81 -20.27 15.34
N TRP A 152 12.21 -20.50 14.09
CA TRP A 152 12.34 -21.84 13.51
C TRP A 152 13.76 -22.38 13.75
N THR A 153 13.89 -23.43 14.56
CA THR A 153 15.15 -24.16 14.76
C THR A 153 15.08 -25.57 14.19
N ASN A 154 16.22 -26.10 13.73
CA ASN A 154 16.30 -27.49 13.28
C ASN A 154 16.63 -28.41 14.47
N SER A 155 16.10 -29.63 14.45
CA SER A 155 16.19 -30.61 15.55
C SER A 155 17.41 -31.53 15.47
N ASN A 156 18.45 -31.18 14.72
CA ASN A 156 19.60 -32.07 14.59
C ASN A 156 20.55 -31.86 15.77
N ASP A 157 20.46 -32.75 16.76
CA ASP A 157 21.25 -32.78 18.00
C ASP A 157 22.76 -33.04 17.78
N GLU A 158 23.23 -33.13 16.54
CA GLU A 158 24.67 -33.14 16.22
C GLU A 158 25.18 -31.71 16.02
N CYS A 159 25.72 -31.11 17.09
CA CYS A 159 26.21 -29.75 17.04
C CYS A 159 27.58 -29.63 16.37
N GLY A 160 27.56 -29.23 15.10
CA GLY A 160 28.68 -28.59 14.42
C GLY A 160 28.57 -27.06 14.43
N VAL A 161 29.44 -26.37 13.69
CA VAL A 161 29.56 -24.89 13.65
C VAL A 161 28.22 -24.17 13.41
N LYS A 162 27.27 -24.79 12.69
CA LYS A 162 25.92 -24.25 12.43
C LYS A 162 25.02 -24.24 13.69
N CYS A 163 25.13 -25.24 14.56
CA CYS A 163 24.41 -25.29 15.84
C CYS A 163 24.96 -24.21 16.80
N ASP A 164 26.29 -24.03 16.85
CA ASP A 164 26.91 -23.03 17.71
C ASP A 164 26.50 -21.59 17.35
N MET A 165 26.37 -21.30 16.05
CA MET A 165 25.83 -20.01 15.59
C MET A 165 24.38 -19.81 15.99
N LEU A 166 23.52 -20.83 15.84
CA LEU A 166 22.11 -20.77 16.27
C LEU A 166 21.99 -20.56 17.78
N MET A 167 22.77 -21.29 18.57
CA MET A 167 22.79 -21.16 20.03
C MET A 167 23.32 -19.80 20.50
N THR A 168 24.28 -19.22 19.76
CA THR A 168 24.77 -17.88 20.03
C THR A 168 23.69 -16.83 19.72
N PHE A 169 23.02 -16.94 18.57
CA PHE A 169 21.89 -16.07 18.23
C PHE A 169 20.77 -16.11 19.27
N VAL A 170 20.37 -17.30 19.73
CA VAL A 170 19.36 -17.45 20.79
C VAL A 170 19.79 -16.76 22.10
N LYS A 171 21.06 -16.88 22.48
CA LYS A 171 21.60 -16.23 23.68
C LYS A 171 21.61 -14.70 23.55
N ASP A 172 22.00 -14.18 22.39
CA ASP A 172 22.08 -12.75 22.15
C ASP A 172 20.67 -12.13 22.03
N PHE A 173 19.76 -12.82 21.35
CA PHE A 173 18.39 -12.37 21.16
C PHE A 173 17.55 -12.39 22.46
N LYS A 174 17.92 -13.24 23.44
CA LYS A 174 17.22 -13.36 24.72
C LYS A 174 17.02 -12.00 25.43
N GLY A 175 18.03 -11.13 25.42
CA GLY A 175 17.95 -9.82 26.08
C GLY A 175 16.95 -8.89 25.40
N ALA A 176 16.94 -8.90 24.06
CA ALA A 176 15.97 -8.12 23.28
C ALA A 176 14.55 -8.67 23.45
N ALA A 177 14.38 -10.00 23.42
CA ALA A 177 13.09 -10.67 23.60
C ALA A 177 12.43 -10.32 24.94
N GLN A 178 13.20 -10.29 26.05
CA GLN A 178 12.68 -9.91 27.37
C GLN A 178 12.20 -8.45 27.46
N ILE A 179 12.73 -7.56 26.62
CA ILE A 179 12.30 -6.17 26.53
C ILE A 179 11.01 -6.07 25.71
N LEU A 180 10.87 -6.92 24.69
CA LEU A 180 9.72 -6.97 23.77
C LEU A 180 8.49 -7.68 24.36
N GLU A 181 8.67 -8.54 25.38
CA GLU A 181 7.57 -9.23 26.09
C GLU A 181 6.82 -8.34 27.13
N LYS A 182 7.25 -7.11 27.37
CA LYS A 182 6.65 -6.18 28.36
C LYS A 182 5.76 -5.13 27.70
#